data_AF-A0AAV5TS24-F1
#
_entry.id   AF-A0AAV5TS24-F1
#
_cell.length_a   1.000
_cell.length_b   1.000
_cell.length_c   1.000
_cell.angle_alpha   90.00
_cell.angle_beta   90.00
_cell.angle_gamma   90.00
#
_symmetry.space_group_name_H-M   'P 1'
#
loop_
_entity.id
_entity.type
_entity.pdbx_description
1 polymer ?
#
loop_
_entity_poly.entity_id
_entity_poly.type
_entity_poly.pdbx_seq_one_letter_code
_entity_poly.pdbx_strand_id
1 'polypeptide(L)'
;KTYAEYTKGWIILLLHSTLSQEEQDKVFDVAPPGVRKCILSTNIAETSVTIDGIRFVIDSGKVNLIKSRVDPESRIQKLSEFWMSKASANQRKG
;
A
#
# COMPACT_ATOMS: atom_id res chain seq x y z
N LYS A 1 0.76 9.02 -19.87
CA LYS A 1 0.08 9.96 -18.95
C LYS A 1 1.15 10.83 -18.29
N THR A 2 0.89 12.12 -18.10
CA THR A 2 1.86 13.17 -17.74
C THR A 2 2.68 12.88 -16.48
N TYR A 3 2.13 12.12 -15.51
CA TYR A 3 2.85 11.75 -14.28
C TYR A 3 3.95 10.68 -14.50
N ALA A 4 3.96 10.01 -15.65
CA ALA A 4 4.96 9.01 -16.00
C ALA A 4 6.21 9.58 -16.69
N GLU A 5 6.17 10.85 -17.09
CA GLU A 5 7.21 11.49 -17.90
C GLU A 5 8.37 12.06 -17.05
N TYR A 6 8.16 12.21 -15.74
CA TYR A 6 9.05 12.98 -14.87
C TYR A 6 10.23 12.20 -14.28
N THR A 7 10.32 10.89 -14.49
CA THR A 7 11.28 10.04 -13.79
C THR A 7 12.05 9.16 -14.76
N LYS A 8 13.38 9.16 -14.59
CA LYS A 8 14.39 8.49 -15.41
C LYS A 8 14.32 6.95 -15.35
N GLY A 9 13.14 6.36 -15.58
CA GLY A 9 12.87 4.92 -15.60
C GLY A 9 11.98 4.38 -14.47
N TRP A 10 11.44 5.22 -13.56
CA TRP A 10 10.64 4.75 -12.41
C TRP A 10 9.43 5.60 -12.09
N ILE A 11 8.21 5.07 -12.19
CA ILE A 11 7.00 5.74 -11.73
C ILE A 11 6.74 5.34 -10.29
N ILE A 12 6.64 6.30 -9.38
CA ILE A 12 6.32 6.06 -7.97
C ILE A 12 4.88 6.52 -7.73
N LEU A 13 4.03 5.61 -7.26
CA LEU A 13 2.63 5.86 -6.94
C LEU A 13 2.37 5.55 -5.47
N LEU A 14 1.52 6.36 -4.84
CA LEU A 14 1.03 6.14 -3.49
C LEU A 14 -0.31 5.41 -3.54
N LEU A 15 -0.59 4.55 -2.57
CA LEU A 15 -1.88 3.88 -2.42
C LEU A 15 -2.27 3.78 -0.94
N HIS A 16 -3.06 4.75 -0.47
CA HIS A 16 -3.60 4.79 0.89
C HIS A 16 -5.01 5.43 0.89
N SER A 17 -5.75 5.25 1.99
CA SER A 17 -7.19 5.57 2.08
C SER A 17 -7.55 7.05 1.96
N THR A 18 -6.59 7.96 2.14
CA THR A 18 -6.84 9.41 2.05
C THR A 18 -6.66 9.98 0.63
N LEU A 19 -6.24 9.16 -0.34
CA LEU A 19 -6.17 9.56 -1.74
C LEU A 19 -7.57 9.63 -2.35
N SER A 20 -7.76 10.56 -3.28
CA SER A 20 -8.97 10.60 -4.12
C SER A 20 -9.08 9.33 -4.99
N GLN A 21 -10.29 8.99 -5.45
CA GLN A 21 -10.49 7.84 -6.32
C GLN A 21 -9.64 7.93 -7.58
N GLU A 22 -9.57 9.12 -8.20
CA GLU A 22 -8.76 9.36 -9.39
C GLU A 22 -7.26 9.10 -9.15
N GLU A 23 -6.75 9.41 -7.96
CA GLU A 23 -5.37 9.13 -7.60
C GLU A 23 -5.11 7.65 -7.34
N GLN A 24 -6.06 6.97 -6.68
CA GLN A 24 -5.99 5.53 -6.46
C GLN A 24 -6.02 4.79 -7.81
N ASP A 25 -6.82 5.24 -8.77
CA ASP A 25 -6.97 4.58 -10.06
C ASP A 25 -5.68 4.60 -10.90
N LYS A 26 -4.76 5.54 -10.65
CA LYS A 26 -3.45 5.60 -11.33
C LYS A 26 -2.62 4.33 -11.14
N VAL A 27 -2.86 3.56 -10.08
CA VAL A 27 -2.13 2.31 -9.83
C VAL A 27 -2.45 1.22 -10.85
N PHE A 28 -3.63 1.29 -11.49
CA PHE A 28 -4.07 0.35 -12.51
C PHE A 28 -3.52 0.67 -13.91
N ASP A 29 -2.98 1.88 -14.09
CA ASP A 29 -2.37 2.25 -15.35
C ASP A 29 -1.12 1.41 -15.64
N VAL A 30 -0.96 1.06 -16.93
CA VAL A 30 0.20 0.32 -17.42
C VAL A 30 1.39 1.27 -17.55
N ALA A 31 2.55 0.86 -17.03
CA ALA A 31 3.78 1.62 -17.16
C ALA A 31 4.26 1.62 -18.63
N PRO A 32 4.76 2.75 -19.16
CA PRO A 32 5.38 2.79 -20.48
C PRO A 32 6.55 1.81 -20.61
N PRO A 33 6.88 1.34 -21.82
CA PRO A 33 8.03 0.47 -22.05
C PRO A 33 9.33 1.08 -21.51
N GLY A 34 10.15 0.26 -20.85
CA GLY A 34 11.42 0.70 -20.26
C GLY A 34 11.29 1.42 -18.91
N VAL A 35 10.08 1.60 -18.41
CA VAL A 35 9.80 2.27 -17.12
C VAL A 35 9.23 1.26 -16.12
N ARG A 36 9.74 1.27 -14.88
CA ARG A 36 9.25 0.41 -13.80
C ARG A 36 8.24 1.17 -12.94
N LYS A 37 7.15 0.50 -12.58
CA LYS A 37 6.15 1.02 -11.62
C LYS A 37 6.51 0.54 -10.22
N CYS A 38 6.57 1.46 -9.26
CA CYS A 38 6.73 1.20 -7.84
C CYS A 38 5.52 1.79 -7.11
N ILE A 39 4.85 0.96 -6.32
CA ILE A 39 3.65 1.36 -5.58
C ILE A 39 3.96 1.27 -4.10
N LEU A 40 3.84 2.38 -3.40
CA LEU A 40 3.97 2.46 -1.95
C LEU A 40 2.56 2.41 -1.37
N SER A 41 2.20 1.27 -0.79
CA SER A 41 0.86 1.05 -0.25
C SER A 41 0.86 0.76 1.24
N THR A 42 -0.26 1.06 1.88
CA THR A 42 -0.60 0.50 3.19
C THR A 42 -1.18 -0.91 3.01
N ASN A 43 -1.76 -1.46 4.07
CA ASN A 43 -2.48 -2.74 4.03
C ASN A 43 -3.73 -2.74 3.12
N ILE A 44 -4.07 -1.63 2.44
CA ILE A 44 -5.16 -1.61 1.43
C ILE A 44 -4.84 -2.54 0.26
N ALA A 45 -3.56 -2.66 -0.10
CA ALA A 45 -3.11 -3.60 -1.13
C ALA A 45 -3.28 -5.08 -0.74
N GLU A 46 -3.47 -5.41 0.55
CA GLU A 46 -3.59 -6.80 1.02
C GLU A 46 -4.95 -7.42 0.68
N THR A 47 -6.04 -6.64 0.74
CA THR A 47 -7.40 -7.19 0.72
C THR A 47 -8.31 -6.64 -0.37
N SER A 48 -8.00 -5.48 -0.95
CA SER A 48 -9.04 -4.71 -1.67
C SER A 48 -8.74 -4.42 -3.14
N VAL A 49 -7.55 -4.78 -3.64
CA VAL A 49 -7.15 -4.43 -5.01
C VAL A 49 -6.22 -5.48 -5.60
N THR A 50 -6.51 -5.89 -6.83
CA THR A 50 -5.61 -6.70 -7.65
C THR A 50 -4.97 -5.78 -8.69
N ILE A 51 -3.66 -5.66 -8.66
CA ILE A 51 -2.91 -4.81 -9.60
C ILE A 51 -2.12 -5.73 -10.51
N ASP A 52 -2.48 -5.74 -11.79
CA ASP A 52 -1.79 -6.57 -12.77
C ASP A 52 -0.34 -6.12 -13.00
N GLY A 53 0.53 -7.09 -13.25
CA GLY A 53 1.94 -6.85 -13.58
C GLY A 53 2.87 -6.61 -12.39
N ILE A 54 2.40 -6.81 -11.15
CA ILE A 54 3.28 -6.83 -9.97
C ILE A 54 4.11 -8.12 -10.00
N ARG A 55 5.44 -7.97 -10.06
CA ARG A 55 6.40 -9.09 -10.07
C ARG A 55 7.16 -9.23 -8.75
N PHE A 56 7.21 -8.16 -7.97
CA PHE A 56 7.98 -8.11 -6.74
C PHE A 56 7.15 -7.41 -5.67
N VAL A 57 7.13 -8.00 -4.48
CA VAL A 57 6.56 -7.38 -3.28
C VAL A 57 7.67 -7.22 -2.25
N ILE A 58 7.75 -6.03 -1.66
CA ILE A 58 8.63 -5.73 -0.54
C ILE A 58 7.73 -5.41 0.65
N ASP A 59 7.82 -6.23 1.70
CA ASP A 59 6.98 -6.11 2.89
C ASP A 59 7.84 -5.79 4.12
N SER A 60 7.44 -4.78 4.88
CA SER A 60 8.10 -4.38 6.13
C SER A 60 7.75 -5.30 7.30
N GLY A 61 6.71 -6.13 7.17
CA GLY A 61 6.20 -6.95 8.27
C GLY A 61 5.40 -6.17 9.31
N LYS A 62 5.09 -4.89 9.03
CA LYS A 62 4.39 -3.99 9.95
C LYS A 62 2.99 -3.64 9.48
N VAL A 63 2.14 -3.29 10.43
CA VAL A 63 0.78 -2.79 10.19
C VAL A 63 0.42 -1.76 11.25
N ASN A 64 -0.24 -0.67 10.82
CA ASN A 64 -0.79 0.33 11.73
C ASN A 64 -2.25 -0.03 12.00
N LEU A 65 -2.57 -0.32 13.26
CA LEU A 65 -3.91 -0.69 13.69
C LEU A 65 -4.34 0.14 14.88
N ILE A 66 -5.64 0.42 14.95
CA ILE A 66 -6.27 0.90 16.16
C ILE A 66 -6.55 -0.33 17.03
N LYS A 67 -5.72 -0.57 18.04
CA LYS A 67 -6.06 -1.57 19.07
C LYS A 67 -7.00 -0.93 20.07
N SER A 68 -8.21 -1.48 20.20
CA SER A 68 -9.18 -1.13 21.24
C SER A 68 -8.71 -1.41 22.68
N ARG A 69 -7.50 -1.96 22.87
CA ARG A 69 -6.90 -2.30 24.17
C ARG A 69 -5.89 -1.26 24.67
N VAL A 70 -5.85 -0.06 24.09
CA VAL A 70 -5.02 1.01 24.64
C VAL A 70 -5.81 1.65 25.77
N ASP A 71 -5.53 1.13 26.97
CA ASP A 71 -5.90 1.70 28.26
C ASP A 71 -7.41 1.65 28.59
N PRO A 72 -7.85 0.70 29.45
CA PRO A 72 -9.23 0.61 29.94
C PRO A 72 -9.75 1.92 30.53
N GLU A 73 -8.86 2.80 31.01
CA GLU A 73 -9.23 4.06 31.64
C GLU A 73 -9.42 5.20 30.63
N SER A 74 -8.63 5.22 29.56
CA SER A 74 -8.56 6.41 28.69
C SER A 74 -9.70 6.52 27.67
N ARG A 75 -10.38 5.41 27.31
CA ARG A 75 -11.34 5.33 26.18
C ARG A 75 -10.83 5.93 24.85
N ILE A 76 -9.54 6.23 24.74
CA ILE A 76 -8.94 6.85 23.56
C ILE A 76 -8.42 5.75 22.65
N GLN A 77 -8.85 5.79 21.40
CA GLN A 77 -8.33 4.93 20.36
C GLN A 77 -7.01 5.49 19.83
N LYS A 78 -5.92 4.73 20.00
CA LYS A 78 -4.60 5.09 19.46
C LYS A 78 -4.25 4.23 18.24
N LEU A 79 -3.86 4.89 17.15
CA LEU A 79 -3.21 4.23 16.02
C LEU A 79 -1.76 3.91 16.42
N SER A 80 -1.38 2.64 16.38
CA SER A 80 -0.02 2.19 16.72
C SER A 80 0.47 1.15 15.73
N GLU A 81 1.79 1.10 15.56
CA GLU A 81 2.45 0.12 14.71
C GLU A 81 2.59 -1.22 15.44
N PHE A 82 2.26 -2.31 14.75
CA PHE A 82 2.40 -3.68 15.23
C PHE A 82 3.07 -4.56 14.19
N TRP A 83 3.64 -5.67 14.64
CA TRP A 83 4.02 -6.77 13.75
C TRP A 83 2.76 -7.44 13.19
N MET A 84 2.77 -7.71 11.89
CA MET A 84 1.68 -8.39 11.22
C MET A 84 1.66 -9.89 11.53
N SER A 85 0.51 -10.52 11.32
CA SER A 85 0.39 -11.97 11.47
C SER A 85 1.11 -12.71 10.34
N LYS A 86 1.51 -13.97 10.59
CA LYS A 86 2.06 -14.85 9.54
C LYS A 86 1.06 -15.06 8.39
N ALA A 87 -0.23 -15.11 8.68
CA ALA A 87 -1.28 -15.25 7.68
C ALA A 87 -1.33 -14.04 6.74
N SER A 88 -1.32 -12.82 7.31
CA SER A 88 -1.25 -11.58 6.53
C SER A 88 0.03 -11.49 5.70
N ALA A 89 1.17 -11.93 6.24
CA ALA A 89 2.44 -11.91 5.50
C ALA A 89 2.38 -12.85 4.28
N ASN A 90 1.72 -13.99 4.42
CA ASN A 90 1.47 -14.90 3.31
C ASN A 90 0.51 -14.31 2.26
N GLN A 91 -0.49 -13.54 2.67
CA GLN A 91 -1.38 -12.85 1.72
C GLN A 91 -0.65 -11.79 0.91
N ARG A 92 0.20 -10.98 1.55
CA ARG A 92 0.99 -9.94 0.86
C ARG A 92 2.03 -10.51 -0.10
N LYS A 93 2.46 -11.76 0.09
CA LYS A 93 3.38 -12.43 -0.85
C LYS A 93 2.70 -12.80 -2.18
N GLY A 94 1.39 -13.07 -2.14
CA GLY A 94 0.59 -13.46 -3.30
C GLY A 94 0.55 -12.36 -4.34
#